data_AF-A0A8S3S199-F1
#
_entry.id   AF-A0A8S3S199-F1
#
_cell.length_a   1.000
_cell.length_b   1.000
_cell.length_c   1.000
_cell.angle_alpha   90.00
_cell.angle_beta   90.00
_cell.angle_gamma   90.00
#
_symmetry.space_group_name_H-M   'P 1'
#
loop_
_entity.id
_entity.type
_entity.pdbx_description
1 polymer ?
#
loop_
_entity_poly.entity_id
_entity_poly.type
_entity_poly.pdbx_seq_one_letter_code
_entity_poly.pdbx_strand_id
1 'polypeptide(L)'
;MSEQNSLYSDEGSDDNELSSGDEWLENYNAEVDHGSPDNTPVVSDEEANDEDDAAPENAELVWRETYEELDIDPFIQITGPSHNLNPNASELEYFKLFFDDNMLEKIVSQTNQYAAQNGPDPLWSDTTRDEISAFIGMQILMGINQLPDYSFYWSNNKYLGNQGFKEVMSVKRYEKLNQYIHCNDIETDVPVDQPGHDKLHKIRPLIDSSLQNFAARYNPNKNQAIDEAMVAYKGRSVAKQYIPSKPTKWGFKVWMRCDSKSGYCHKFDIYMGKETAVDSTKGLGHRVVEKLAEDLHHKNHHLYFDSYFTSIPLLQDLLSNGIYGCGTIRQNRKGFPQDLKNAPRMQTGQFVRRQTDNMVGVVWMDKKPVNVVASNESLIEVTTSSSSTVNETIHINFGAINI
;
A
#
# COMPACT_ATOMS: atom_id res chain seq x y z
N MET A 1 60.61 29.85 -45.40
CA MET A 1 59.27 30.48 -45.30
C MET A 1 58.24 29.36 -45.31
N SER A 2 57.41 29.37 -44.28
CA SER A 2 56.16 28.59 -44.06
C SER A 2 56.21 27.06 -44.10
N GLU A 3 55.82 26.50 -42.95
CA GLU A 3 55.87 25.13 -42.47
C GLU A 3 54.83 24.19 -43.11
N GLN A 4 55.22 22.91 -43.14
CA GLN A 4 54.43 21.76 -43.54
C GLN A 4 53.64 21.17 -42.38
N ASN A 5 52.50 20.61 -42.74
CA ASN A 5 51.50 19.97 -41.91
C ASN A 5 51.82 18.49 -41.67
N SER A 6 51.18 17.93 -40.63
CA SER A 6 50.95 16.50 -40.36
C SER A 6 52.04 15.72 -39.62
N LEU A 7 51.76 15.49 -38.33
CA LEU A 7 52.53 14.70 -37.38
C LEU A 7 51.69 13.50 -36.89
N TYR A 8 52.42 12.39 -36.77
CA TYR A 8 52.25 11.22 -35.91
C TYR A 8 51.36 10.03 -36.32
N SER A 9 52.12 8.96 -36.58
CA SER A 9 51.90 7.52 -36.49
C SER A 9 51.23 7.04 -35.20
N ASP A 10 50.37 6.03 -35.32
CA ASP A 10 49.86 5.21 -34.22
C ASP A 10 50.17 3.74 -34.54
N GLU A 11 50.98 3.11 -33.69
CA GLU A 11 51.26 1.67 -33.66
C GLU A 11 50.44 1.06 -32.52
N GLY A 12 49.77 -0.07 -32.79
CA GLY A 12 48.71 -0.61 -31.95
C GLY A 12 49.14 -1.31 -30.66
N SER A 13 48.14 -1.59 -29.83
CA SER A 13 48.17 -2.70 -28.87
C SER A 13 46.74 -3.15 -28.54
N ASP A 14 46.47 -4.40 -28.92
CA ASP A 14 45.42 -5.35 -28.53
C ASP A 14 44.25 -4.89 -27.66
N ASP A 15 43.08 -4.87 -28.29
CA ASP A 15 41.78 -5.01 -27.66
C ASP A 15 41.65 -6.41 -27.03
N ASN A 16 41.46 -6.47 -25.71
CA ASN A 16 40.90 -7.64 -25.05
C ASN A 16 39.64 -7.22 -24.30
N GLU A 17 38.51 -7.72 -24.80
CA GLU A 17 37.15 -7.54 -24.31
C GLU A 17 37.04 -7.91 -22.82
N LEU A 18 36.61 -6.95 -21.99
CA LEU A 18 36.07 -7.22 -20.66
C LEU A 18 34.61 -7.64 -20.80
N SER A 19 34.40 -8.91 -21.15
CA SER A 19 33.17 -9.64 -20.90
C SER A 19 33.36 -10.49 -19.64
N SER A 20 32.83 -10.04 -18.49
CA SER A 20 32.53 -10.88 -17.32
C SER A 20 31.93 -10.02 -16.19
N GLY A 21 30.69 -9.57 -16.40
CA GLY A 21 29.85 -8.99 -15.34
C GLY A 21 28.62 -9.83 -15.00
N ASP A 22 28.17 -10.68 -15.92
CA ASP A 22 26.83 -11.28 -15.83
C ASP A 22 26.82 -12.74 -15.32
N GLU A 23 27.96 -13.44 -15.27
CA GLU A 23 27.98 -14.86 -14.86
C GLU A 23 27.93 -15.10 -13.34
N TRP A 24 28.21 -14.07 -12.51
CA TRP A 24 28.20 -14.23 -11.04
C TRP A 24 26.80 -14.11 -10.42
N LEU A 25 25.84 -13.48 -11.11
CA LEU A 25 24.47 -13.30 -10.61
C LEU A 25 23.52 -14.45 -10.98
N GLU A 26 23.84 -15.24 -12.02
CA GLU A 26 23.00 -16.38 -12.40
C GLU A 26 23.19 -17.59 -11.48
N ASN A 27 24.39 -17.79 -10.93
CA ASN A 27 24.69 -18.96 -10.07
C ASN A 27 24.25 -18.82 -8.61
N TYR A 28 23.87 -17.64 -8.13
CA TYR A 28 23.40 -17.45 -6.73
C TYR A 28 21.88 -17.64 -6.55
N ASN A 29 21.12 -17.80 -7.65
CA ASN A 29 19.69 -18.09 -7.62
C ASN A 29 19.36 -19.57 -7.88
N ALA A 30 20.37 -20.43 -7.94
CA ALA A 30 20.22 -21.86 -8.14
C ALA A 30 20.54 -22.61 -6.84
N GLU A 31 19.49 -23.23 -6.27
CA GLU A 31 19.43 -24.20 -5.14
C GLU A 31 18.53 -23.68 -4.00
N VAL A 32 17.43 -24.30 -3.56
CA VAL A 32 16.66 -25.49 -3.98
C VAL A 32 15.19 -25.13 -3.66
N ASP A 33 14.39 -24.79 -4.67
CA ASP A 33 12.94 -24.68 -4.51
C ASP A 33 12.34 -26.03 -4.92
N HIS A 34 11.80 -26.77 -3.95
CA HIS A 34 11.01 -27.96 -4.23
C HIS A 34 9.77 -27.52 -5.00
N GLY A 35 9.81 -27.72 -6.32
CA GLY A 35 8.91 -27.10 -7.28
C GLY A 35 7.44 -27.11 -6.88
N SER A 36 6.87 -25.91 -6.84
CA SER A 36 5.44 -25.70 -7.03
C SER A 36 5.19 -25.37 -8.51
N PRO A 37 4.22 -26.00 -9.22
CA PRO A 37 4.16 -25.97 -10.67
C PRO A 37 3.43 -24.76 -11.27
N ASP A 38 3.25 -23.66 -10.55
CA ASP A 38 2.51 -22.51 -11.09
C ASP A 38 3.12 -21.16 -10.68
N ASN A 39 4.08 -20.71 -11.50
CA ASN A 39 4.79 -19.43 -11.33
C ASN A 39 4.32 -18.37 -12.34
N THR A 40 3.10 -18.53 -12.88
CA THR A 40 2.52 -17.50 -13.74
C THR A 40 2.14 -16.28 -12.90
N PRO A 41 2.63 -15.07 -13.22
CA PRO A 41 2.26 -13.87 -12.50
C PRO A 41 0.75 -13.65 -12.59
N VAL A 42 0.12 -13.39 -11.45
CA VAL A 42 -1.31 -13.07 -11.39
C VAL A 42 -1.48 -11.65 -11.93
N VAL A 43 -2.13 -11.53 -13.08
CA VAL A 43 -2.67 -10.25 -13.52
C VAL A 43 -3.79 -9.92 -12.54
N SER A 44 -3.67 -8.81 -11.82
CA SER A 44 -4.73 -8.40 -10.92
C SER A 44 -5.87 -7.85 -11.77
N ASP A 45 -6.90 -8.66 -11.97
CA ASP A 45 -8.14 -8.19 -12.59
C ASP A 45 -8.79 -7.18 -11.63
N GLU A 46 -8.66 -5.89 -11.92
CA GLU A 46 -9.39 -4.80 -11.25
C GLU A 46 -10.92 -4.97 -11.40
N GLU A 47 -11.37 -5.90 -12.25
CA GLU A 47 -12.77 -6.26 -12.52
C GLU A 47 -13.27 -7.46 -11.70
N ALA A 48 -12.41 -8.21 -11.02
CA ALA A 48 -12.81 -9.44 -10.30
C ALA A 48 -13.73 -9.20 -9.09
N ASN A 49 -14.02 -7.96 -8.72
CA ASN A 49 -14.95 -7.65 -7.64
C ASN A 49 -16.40 -7.47 -8.16
N ASP A 50 -16.66 -7.52 -9.46
CA ASP A 50 -17.96 -7.15 -10.05
C ASP A 50 -19.10 -8.18 -9.81
N GLU A 51 -18.82 -9.38 -9.30
CA GLU A 51 -19.82 -10.46 -9.16
C GLU A 51 -20.12 -10.96 -7.73
N ASP A 52 -19.35 -10.57 -6.70
CA ASP A 52 -19.29 -11.35 -5.44
C ASP A 52 -20.01 -10.76 -4.21
N ASP A 53 -20.64 -9.58 -4.28
CA ASP A 53 -21.46 -9.09 -3.17
C ASP A 53 -22.89 -9.64 -3.30
N ALA A 54 -23.12 -10.81 -2.69
CA ALA A 54 -24.48 -11.31 -2.49
C ALA A 54 -25.21 -10.36 -1.53
N ALA A 55 -26.03 -9.47 -2.09
CA ALA A 55 -26.97 -8.68 -1.30
C ALA A 55 -27.73 -9.60 -0.33
N PRO A 56 -27.89 -9.23 0.95
CA PRO A 56 -28.74 -9.99 1.86
C PRO A 56 -30.14 -10.14 1.24
N GLU A 57 -30.80 -11.25 1.55
CA GLU A 57 -32.16 -11.61 1.09
C GLU A 57 -33.28 -10.63 1.55
N ASN A 58 -32.91 -9.45 2.04
CA ASN A 58 -33.81 -8.47 2.65
C ASN A 58 -34.04 -7.27 1.71
N ALA A 59 -35.29 -7.17 1.25
CA ALA A 59 -35.99 -6.03 0.64
C ALA A 59 -35.23 -5.26 -0.47
N GLU A 60 -35.79 -5.24 -1.68
CA GLU A 60 -35.35 -4.29 -2.72
C GLU A 60 -35.27 -2.87 -2.15
N LEU A 61 -34.08 -2.28 -2.18
CA LEU A 61 -33.86 -0.91 -1.73
C LEU A 61 -34.74 0.05 -2.54
N VAL A 62 -35.50 0.89 -1.85
CA VAL A 62 -36.41 1.86 -2.47
C VAL A 62 -35.71 3.22 -2.56
N TRP A 63 -35.17 3.49 -3.73
CA TRP A 63 -34.53 4.77 -4.05
C TRP A 63 -35.57 5.84 -4.40
N ARG A 64 -35.66 6.87 -3.57
CA ARG A 64 -36.61 8.00 -3.70
C ARG A 64 -35.93 9.26 -4.24
N GLU A 65 -36.70 10.10 -4.93
CA GLU A 65 -36.26 11.42 -5.39
C GLU A 65 -36.27 12.46 -4.26
N THR A 66 -37.19 12.29 -3.30
CA THR A 66 -37.31 13.17 -2.14
C THR A 66 -36.08 13.03 -1.26
N TYR A 67 -35.55 14.17 -0.85
CA TYR A 67 -34.37 14.25 -0.01
C TYR A 67 -34.75 14.58 1.42
N GLU A 68 -34.23 13.80 2.37
CA GLU A 68 -34.26 14.07 3.79
C GLU A 68 -32.82 14.24 4.29
N GLU A 69 -32.63 15.12 5.26
CA GLU A 69 -31.33 15.32 5.90
C GLU A 69 -30.83 13.98 6.46
N LEU A 70 -29.56 13.66 6.20
CA LEU A 70 -28.96 12.42 6.69
C LEU A 70 -28.72 12.51 8.19
N ASP A 71 -28.96 11.41 8.89
CA ASP A 71 -28.66 11.29 10.30
C ASP A 71 -27.17 10.95 10.46
N ILE A 72 -26.36 11.98 10.70
CA ILE A 72 -24.91 11.87 10.84
C ILE A 72 -24.52 12.26 12.26
N ASP A 73 -24.16 11.25 13.04
CA ASP A 73 -23.67 11.43 14.40
C ASP A 73 -22.35 12.21 14.40
N PRO A 74 -22.14 13.12 15.37
CA PRO A 74 -20.92 13.88 15.44
C PRO A 74 -19.71 12.99 15.72
N PHE A 75 -18.61 13.32 15.07
CA PHE A 75 -17.30 12.75 15.37
C PHE A 75 -16.70 13.46 16.59
N ILE A 76 -16.46 12.72 17.67
CA ILE A 76 -16.01 13.25 18.97
C ILE A 76 -14.71 12.63 19.49
N GLN A 77 -14.01 11.85 18.66
CA GLN A 77 -12.77 11.20 19.10
C GLN A 77 -11.60 12.19 19.20
N ILE A 78 -10.65 11.88 20.07
CA ILE A 78 -9.36 12.56 20.12
C ILE A 78 -8.52 12.09 18.92
N THR A 79 -7.85 13.01 18.24
CA THR A 79 -7.10 12.74 17.01
C THR A 79 -5.67 13.25 17.09
N GLY A 80 -4.76 12.68 16.32
CA GLY A 80 -3.38 13.15 16.18
C GLY A 80 -2.35 12.24 16.84
N PRO A 81 -1.07 12.66 16.85
CA PRO A 81 0.02 11.88 17.39
C PRO A 81 -0.19 11.51 18.87
N SER A 82 0.17 10.27 19.23
CA SER A 82 0.07 9.68 20.56
C SER A 82 1.44 9.17 20.99
N HIS A 83 2.25 10.07 21.56
CA HIS A 83 3.55 9.74 22.12
C HIS A 83 3.97 10.75 23.19
N ASN A 84 4.95 10.36 24.00
CA ASN A 84 5.49 11.19 25.08
C ASN A 84 6.87 11.78 24.75
N LEU A 85 7.30 11.73 23.48
CA LEU A 85 8.56 12.36 23.06
C LEU A 85 8.54 13.88 23.29
N ASN A 86 9.71 14.41 23.63
CA ASN A 86 9.93 15.85 23.71
C ASN A 86 9.75 16.49 22.31
N PRO A 87 9.21 17.73 22.21
CA PRO A 87 9.16 18.45 20.94
C PRO A 87 10.52 18.59 20.22
N ASN A 88 11.63 18.56 20.97
CA ASN A 88 13.00 18.60 20.45
C ASN A 88 13.65 17.21 20.34
N ALA A 89 12.87 16.13 20.43
CA ALA A 89 13.38 14.78 20.20
C ALA A 89 13.97 14.66 18.79
N SER A 90 15.03 13.89 18.69
CA SER A 90 15.71 13.61 17.43
C SER A 90 14.85 12.77 16.49
N GLU A 91 15.14 12.85 15.20
CA GLU A 91 14.50 12.03 14.17
C GLU A 91 14.66 10.52 14.46
N LEU A 92 15.78 10.13 15.06
CA LEU A 92 16.02 8.75 15.49
C LEU A 92 15.06 8.31 16.61
N GLU A 93 14.76 9.19 17.58
CA GLU A 93 13.79 8.89 18.63
C GLU A 93 12.38 8.73 18.05
N TYR A 94 12.00 9.54 17.07
CA TYR A 94 10.75 9.35 16.33
C TYR A 94 10.74 8.05 15.54
N PHE A 95 11.83 7.70 14.85
CA PHE A 95 11.95 6.43 14.11
C PHE A 95 11.76 5.22 15.04
N LYS A 96 12.38 5.27 16.23
CA LYS A 96 12.27 4.22 17.25
C LYS A 96 10.87 4.04 17.84
N LEU A 97 9.92 4.97 17.59
CA LEU A 97 8.51 4.74 17.92
C LEU A 97 7.87 3.64 17.07
N PHE A 98 8.40 3.42 15.87
CA PHE A 98 7.90 2.49 14.85
C PHE A 98 8.78 1.26 14.72
N PHE A 99 10.10 1.46 14.78
CA PHE A 99 11.12 0.42 14.73
C PHE A 99 11.79 0.33 16.09
N ASP A 100 11.09 -0.28 17.05
CA ASP A 100 11.54 -0.31 18.43
C ASP A 100 12.68 -1.31 18.67
N ASP A 101 13.28 -1.22 19.85
CA ASP A 101 14.41 -2.06 20.23
C ASP A 101 14.05 -3.56 20.24
N ASN A 102 12.79 -3.93 20.53
CA ASN A 102 12.36 -5.33 20.54
C ASN A 102 12.30 -5.90 19.12
N MET A 103 11.78 -5.13 18.17
CA MET A 103 11.75 -5.47 16.76
C MET A 103 13.17 -5.65 16.21
N LEU A 104 14.08 -4.74 16.54
CA LEU A 104 15.49 -4.84 16.13
C LEU A 104 16.16 -6.08 16.71
N GLU A 105 15.97 -6.38 18.00
CA GLU A 105 16.51 -7.60 18.61
C GLU A 105 15.94 -8.87 17.99
N LYS A 106 14.66 -8.85 17.63
CA LYS A 106 14.07 -9.98 16.92
C LYS A 106 14.76 -10.19 15.57
N ILE A 107 14.97 -9.14 14.77
CA ILE A 107 15.69 -9.24 13.49
C ILE A 107 17.12 -9.76 13.71
N VAL A 108 17.84 -9.28 14.73
CA VAL A 108 19.19 -9.76 15.07
C VAL A 108 19.16 -11.27 15.36
N SER A 109 18.28 -11.70 16.27
CA SER A 109 18.19 -13.10 16.68
C SER A 109 17.88 -14.03 15.49
N GLN A 110 16.91 -13.63 14.64
CA GLN A 110 16.46 -14.42 13.51
C GLN A 110 17.49 -14.43 12.37
N THR A 111 18.21 -13.32 12.16
CA THR A 111 19.30 -13.23 11.20
C THR A 111 20.46 -14.16 11.57
N ASN A 112 20.89 -14.13 12.84
CA ASN A 112 21.96 -15.02 13.32
C ASN A 112 21.55 -16.49 13.28
N GLN A 113 20.31 -16.79 13.69
CA GLN A 113 19.76 -18.14 13.63
C GLN A 113 19.71 -18.67 12.20
N TYR A 114 19.20 -17.86 11.25
CA TYR A 114 19.13 -18.25 9.85
C TYR A 114 20.51 -18.49 9.23
N ALA A 115 21.50 -17.63 9.55
CA ALA A 115 22.87 -17.85 9.10
C ALA A 115 23.44 -19.19 9.60
N ALA A 116 23.19 -19.54 10.87
CA ALA A 116 23.62 -20.83 11.43
C ALA A 116 22.90 -22.03 10.78
N GLN A 117 21.62 -21.89 10.43
CA GLN A 117 20.83 -22.94 9.77
C GLN A 117 21.30 -23.23 8.33
N ASN A 118 21.92 -22.26 7.65
CA ASN A 118 22.45 -22.43 6.28
C ASN A 118 23.85 -23.08 6.24
N GLY A 119 24.35 -23.54 7.39
CA GLY A 119 25.66 -24.18 7.51
C GLY A 119 26.81 -23.19 7.72
N PRO A 120 28.04 -23.70 7.84
CA PRO A 120 29.20 -22.87 8.18
C PRO A 120 29.56 -21.93 7.02
N ASP A 121 29.45 -20.63 7.25
CA ASP A 121 29.98 -19.59 6.38
C ASP A 121 31.20 -18.91 7.04
N PRO A 122 32.43 -19.09 6.52
CA PRO A 122 33.64 -18.51 7.10
C PRO A 122 33.70 -16.98 7.01
N LEU A 123 32.83 -16.36 6.20
CA LEU A 123 32.70 -14.91 6.06
C LEU A 123 31.58 -14.33 6.94
N TRP A 124 30.80 -15.19 7.60
CA TRP A 124 29.77 -14.77 8.54
C TRP A 124 30.34 -14.60 9.94
N SER A 125 29.83 -13.58 10.62
CA SER A 125 29.92 -13.40 12.06
C SER A 125 28.58 -12.89 12.55
N ASP A 126 28.18 -13.29 13.74
CA ASP A 126 26.90 -12.88 14.31
C ASP A 126 26.77 -11.36 14.29
N THR A 127 25.61 -10.91 13.82
CA THR A 127 25.26 -9.50 13.82
C THR A 127 24.75 -9.04 15.17
N THR A 128 24.69 -7.72 15.32
CA THR A 128 24.28 -7.03 16.55
C THR A 128 23.19 -6.01 16.23
N ARG A 129 22.53 -5.50 17.26
CA ARG A 129 21.54 -4.44 17.12
C ARG A 129 22.11 -3.20 16.42
N ASP A 130 23.35 -2.82 16.73
CA ASP A 130 24.01 -1.65 16.14
C ASP A 130 24.27 -1.87 14.64
N GLU A 131 24.72 -3.06 14.24
CA GLU A 131 24.92 -3.40 12.83
C GLU A 131 23.61 -3.46 12.04
N ILE A 132 22.55 -4.05 12.60
CA ILE A 132 21.23 -4.08 11.95
C ILE A 132 20.66 -2.66 11.83
N SER A 133 20.83 -1.82 12.86
CA SER A 133 20.43 -0.41 12.82
C SER A 133 21.20 0.35 11.74
N ALA A 134 22.52 0.12 11.64
CA ALA A 134 23.35 0.70 10.60
C ALA A 134 22.94 0.23 9.20
N PHE A 135 22.66 -1.07 9.03
CA PHE A 135 22.19 -1.64 7.76
C PHE A 135 20.87 -1.00 7.32
N ILE A 136 19.88 -0.89 8.22
CA ILE A 136 18.60 -0.21 7.94
C ILE A 136 18.82 1.27 7.59
N GLY A 137 19.69 1.96 8.33
CA GLY A 137 20.07 3.34 8.04
C GLY A 137 20.67 3.50 6.64
N MET A 138 21.50 2.55 6.22
CA MET A 138 22.03 2.52 4.84
C MET A 138 20.92 2.30 3.82
N GLN A 139 19.94 1.41 4.06
CA GLN A 139 18.79 1.23 3.14
C GLN A 139 18.00 2.54 2.95
N ILE A 140 17.74 3.26 4.04
CA ILE A 140 17.05 4.56 3.99
C ILE A 140 17.86 5.56 3.14
N LEU A 141 19.17 5.64 3.37
CA LEU A 141 20.05 6.52 2.60
C LEU A 141 20.15 6.14 1.12
N MET A 142 20.13 4.85 0.79
CA MET A 142 20.10 4.39 -0.61
C MET A 142 18.79 4.77 -1.30
N GLY A 143 17.68 4.81 -0.58
CA GLY A 143 16.40 5.31 -1.09
C GLY A 143 16.41 6.81 -1.44
N ILE A 144 17.20 7.61 -0.71
CA ILE A 144 17.37 9.05 -0.94
C ILE A 144 18.38 9.32 -2.05
N ASN A 145 19.56 8.69 -1.96
CA ASN A 145 20.65 8.85 -2.91
C ASN A 145 20.76 7.60 -3.78
N GLN A 146 19.88 7.44 -4.77
CA GLN A 146 19.81 6.22 -5.59
C GLN A 146 20.95 6.14 -6.60
N LEU A 147 21.77 5.10 -6.50
CA LEU A 147 22.76 4.73 -7.52
C LEU A 147 22.25 3.53 -8.35
N PRO A 148 22.73 3.36 -9.59
CA PRO A 148 22.31 2.24 -10.44
C PRO A 148 22.55 0.86 -9.82
N ASP A 149 23.57 0.74 -8.98
CA ASP A 149 23.95 -0.49 -8.30
C ASP A 149 24.48 -0.16 -6.89
N TYR A 150 24.16 -0.99 -5.90
CA TYR A 150 24.58 -0.73 -4.52
C TYR A 150 26.10 -0.79 -4.35
N SER A 151 26.82 -1.58 -5.14
CA SER A 151 28.29 -1.66 -5.06
C SER A 151 28.96 -0.31 -5.35
N PHE A 152 28.28 0.58 -6.08
CA PHE A 152 28.80 1.90 -6.40
C PHE A 152 28.99 2.79 -5.17
N TYR A 153 28.21 2.60 -4.09
CA TYR A 153 28.46 3.33 -2.84
C TYR A 153 29.84 3.03 -2.27
N TRP A 154 30.40 1.85 -2.54
CA TRP A 154 31.76 1.47 -2.12
C TRP A 154 32.83 1.66 -3.20
N SER A 155 32.47 2.18 -4.39
CA SER A 155 33.41 2.43 -5.47
C SER A 155 34.50 3.45 -5.08
N ASN A 156 35.71 3.29 -5.59
CA ASN A 156 36.78 4.31 -5.45
C ASN A 156 36.65 5.46 -6.45
N ASN A 157 35.68 5.41 -7.37
CA ASN A 157 35.39 6.52 -8.27
C ASN A 157 34.84 7.72 -7.46
N LYS A 158 35.52 8.86 -7.53
CA LYS A 158 35.16 10.09 -6.81
C LYS A 158 33.75 10.64 -7.11
N TYR A 159 33.12 10.21 -8.20
CA TYR A 159 31.77 10.62 -8.60
C TYR A 159 30.68 9.63 -8.18
N LEU A 160 31.05 8.40 -7.82
CA LEU A 160 30.09 7.33 -7.49
C LEU A 160 30.22 6.89 -6.02
N GLY A 161 31.46 6.75 -5.54
CA GLY A 161 31.76 6.32 -4.19
C GLY A 161 31.24 7.26 -3.12
N ASN A 162 30.74 6.68 -2.02
CA ASN A 162 30.27 7.41 -0.86
C ASN A 162 31.12 7.07 0.36
N GLN A 163 31.85 8.06 0.88
CA GLN A 163 32.75 7.88 2.02
C GLN A 163 32.02 7.46 3.30
N GLY A 164 30.82 8.01 3.55
CA GLY A 164 30.02 7.64 4.71
C GLY A 164 29.61 6.18 4.70
N PHE A 165 29.23 5.63 3.55
CA PHE A 165 28.89 4.21 3.42
C PHE A 165 30.09 3.30 3.71
N LYS A 166 31.28 3.68 3.21
CA LYS A 166 32.52 2.95 3.45
C LYS A 166 32.95 2.96 4.92
N GLU A 167 32.69 4.04 5.62
CA GLU A 167 33.01 4.20 7.05
C GLU A 167 32.06 3.42 7.96
N VAL A 168 30.79 3.27 7.55
CA VAL A 168 29.79 2.52 8.33
C VAL A 168 30.07 1.02 8.31
N MET A 169 30.23 0.41 7.13
CA MET A 169 30.60 -1.00 7.01
C MET A 169 31.21 -1.30 5.64
N SER A 170 31.97 -2.39 5.56
CA SER A 170 32.51 -2.86 4.27
C SER A 170 31.41 -3.42 3.36
N VAL A 171 31.61 -3.34 2.03
CA VAL A 171 30.68 -3.94 1.05
C VAL A 171 30.46 -5.44 1.31
N LYS A 172 31.52 -6.17 1.66
CA LYS A 172 31.43 -7.61 1.97
C LYS A 172 30.55 -7.89 3.19
N ARG A 173 30.64 -7.06 4.23
CA ARG A 173 29.78 -7.20 5.42
C ARG A 173 28.34 -6.85 5.09
N TYR A 174 28.11 -5.78 4.33
CA TYR A 174 26.78 -5.41 3.84
C TYR A 174 26.14 -6.54 3.03
N GLU A 175 26.88 -7.13 2.09
CA GLU A 175 26.40 -8.27 1.28
C GLU A 175 26.06 -9.48 2.14
N LYS A 176 26.87 -9.78 3.16
CA LYS A 176 26.58 -10.87 4.11
C LYS A 176 25.33 -10.59 4.95
N LEU A 177 25.14 -9.37 5.41
CA LEU A 177 23.89 -8.98 6.09
C LEU A 177 22.69 -9.10 5.15
N ASN A 178 22.83 -8.61 3.91
CA ASN A 178 21.78 -8.69 2.90
C ASN A 178 21.44 -10.15 2.53
N GLN A 179 22.42 -11.06 2.57
CA GLN A 179 22.23 -12.49 2.34
C GLN A 179 21.40 -13.15 3.45
N TYR A 180 21.63 -12.78 4.72
CA TYR A 180 21.09 -13.51 5.86
C TYR A 180 19.97 -12.78 6.62
N ILE A 181 19.64 -11.53 6.30
CA ILE A 181 18.65 -10.77 7.06
C ILE A 181 17.29 -11.48 7.11
N HIS A 182 16.82 -11.80 8.31
CA HIS A 182 15.58 -12.54 8.57
C HIS A 182 14.79 -11.91 9.70
N CYS A 183 13.45 -12.03 9.63
CA CYS A 183 12.53 -11.46 10.63
C CYS A 183 11.75 -12.53 11.41
N ASN A 184 11.80 -13.79 10.98
CA ASN A 184 11.10 -14.89 11.61
C ASN A 184 11.84 -16.22 11.45
N ASP A 185 11.51 -17.19 12.32
CA ASP A 185 12.14 -18.50 12.33
C ASP A 185 11.57 -19.37 11.23
N ILE A 186 12.43 -19.76 10.28
CA ILE A 186 12.04 -20.58 9.13
C ILE A 186 11.63 -22.00 9.53
N GLU A 187 12.10 -22.51 10.67
CA GLU A 187 11.73 -23.85 11.15
C GLU A 187 10.29 -23.91 11.66
N THR A 188 9.69 -22.75 11.93
CA THR A 188 8.29 -22.64 12.37
C THR A 188 7.32 -22.43 11.20
N ASP A 189 7.81 -22.38 9.96
CA ASP A 189 6.97 -22.20 8.78
C ASP A 189 6.15 -23.47 8.52
N VAL A 190 4.83 -23.31 8.48
CA VAL A 190 3.91 -24.42 8.21
C VAL A 190 3.96 -24.73 6.71
N PRO A 191 4.07 -26.00 6.26
CA PRO A 191 4.11 -26.33 4.84
C PRO A 191 2.90 -25.82 4.05
N VAL A 192 3.10 -25.48 2.78
CA VAL A 192 2.09 -24.84 1.89
C VAL A 192 0.77 -25.62 1.80
N ASP A 193 0.84 -26.95 1.90
CA ASP A 193 -0.30 -27.86 1.81
C ASP A 193 -1.03 -28.08 3.14
N GLN A 194 -0.57 -27.46 4.23
CA GLN A 194 -1.13 -27.65 5.57
C GLN A 194 -1.98 -26.46 6.02
N PRO A 195 -3.06 -26.72 6.79
CA PRO A 195 -3.86 -25.66 7.41
C PRO A 195 -2.99 -24.76 8.28
N GLY A 196 -3.16 -23.45 8.13
CA GLY A 196 -2.39 -22.45 8.90
C GLY A 196 -1.10 -21.98 8.23
N HIS A 197 -0.78 -22.43 7.01
CA HIS A 197 0.31 -21.84 6.23
C HIS A 197 0.08 -20.34 6.00
N ASP A 198 1.06 -19.54 6.45
CA ASP A 198 1.09 -18.11 6.22
C ASP A 198 2.10 -17.79 5.11
N LYS A 199 1.60 -17.36 3.95
CA LYS A 199 2.45 -16.97 2.81
C LYS A 199 3.40 -15.79 3.14
N LEU A 200 3.15 -15.05 4.23
CA LEU A 200 3.99 -13.96 4.72
C LEU A 200 4.81 -14.33 5.97
N HIS A 201 4.88 -15.62 6.33
CA HIS A 201 5.53 -16.10 7.56
C HIS A 201 6.88 -15.45 7.83
N LYS A 202 7.75 -15.36 6.81
CA LYS A 202 9.10 -14.78 6.91
C LYS A 202 9.15 -13.34 7.42
N ILE A 203 8.09 -12.56 7.23
CA ILE A 203 7.99 -11.16 7.64
C ILE A 203 6.80 -10.87 8.56
N ARG A 204 6.00 -11.88 8.92
CA ARG A 204 4.80 -11.72 9.75
C ARG A 204 5.07 -10.97 11.06
N PRO A 205 6.12 -11.28 11.84
CA PRO A 205 6.40 -10.55 13.08
C PRO A 205 6.68 -9.06 12.85
N LEU A 206 7.30 -8.71 11.71
CA LEU A 206 7.59 -7.33 11.35
C LEU A 206 6.30 -6.58 11.00
N ILE A 207 5.41 -7.20 10.22
CA ILE A 207 4.10 -6.64 9.87
C ILE A 207 3.28 -6.39 11.14
N ASP A 208 3.15 -7.40 11.99
CA ASP A 208 2.30 -7.33 13.18
C ASP A 208 2.80 -6.26 14.16
N SER A 209 4.11 -6.22 14.40
CA SER A 209 4.74 -5.20 15.25
C SER A 209 4.60 -3.80 14.66
N SER A 210 4.70 -3.65 13.33
CA SER A 210 4.50 -2.37 12.66
C SER A 210 3.07 -1.87 12.81
N LEU A 211 2.06 -2.72 12.57
CA LEU A 211 0.65 -2.36 12.72
C LEU A 211 0.30 -2.00 14.17
N GLN A 212 0.86 -2.73 15.15
CA GLN A 212 0.71 -2.40 16.57
C GLN A 212 1.30 -1.02 16.89
N ASN A 213 2.52 -0.74 16.40
CA ASN A 213 3.15 0.55 16.59
C ASN A 213 2.35 1.66 15.89
N PHE A 214 1.87 1.45 14.67
CA PHE A 214 1.10 2.44 13.94
C PHE A 214 -0.17 2.85 14.69
N ALA A 215 -0.89 1.87 15.24
CA ALA A 215 -2.07 2.10 16.06
C ALA A 215 -1.75 2.83 17.37
N ALA A 216 -0.63 2.51 18.01
CA ALA A 216 -0.23 3.14 19.28
C ALA A 216 0.22 4.60 19.14
N ARG A 217 0.75 5.00 17.96
CA ARG A 217 1.40 6.31 17.76
C ARG A 217 0.53 7.39 17.17
N TYR A 218 -0.66 7.08 16.66
CA TYR A 218 -1.53 8.11 16.08
C TYR A 218 -3.00 7.71 16.20
N ASN A 219 -3.81 8.61 16.77
CA ASN A 219 -5.26 8.47 16.80
C ASN A 219 -5.86 9.00 15.48
N PRO A 220 -6.59 8.19 14.71
CA PRO A 220 -7.07 8.59 13.39
C PRO A 220 -7.96 9.83 13.44
N ASN A 221 -7.83 10.72 12.45
CA ASN A 221 -8.77 11.82 12.28
C ASN A 221 -10.14 11.32 11.75
N LYS A 222 -11.16 12.19 11.75
CA LYS A 222 -12.51 11.89 11.25
C LYS A 222 -12.51 11.18 9.89
N ASN A 223 -11.74 11.72 8.93
CA ASN A 223 -11.74 11.30 7.54
C ASN A 223 -10.53 10.40 7.25
N GLN A 224 -10.81 9.19 6.79
CA GLN A 224 -9.81 8.17 6.47
C GLN A 224 -10.05 7.65 5.05
N ALA A 225 -8.97 7.30 4.35
CA ALA A 225 -9.02 6.80 2.99
C ALA A 225 -8.52 5.38 2.91
N ILE A 226 -9.16 4.55 2.08
CA ILE A 226 -8.69 3.21 1.76
C ILE A 226 -8.42 3.13 0.26
N ASP A 227 -7.19 2.77 -0.08
CA ASP A 227 -6.74 2.58 -1.47
C ASP A 227 -5.62 1.51 -1.53
N GLU A 228 -5.13 1.21 -2.73
CA GLU A 228 -3.96 0.40 -2.96
C GLU A 228 -2.68 1.20 -3.28
N ALA A 229 -1.58 0.69 -2.74
CA ALA A 229 -0.21 1.05 -3.08
C ALA A 229 0.54 -0.12 -3.72
N MET A 230 1.63 0.19 -4.44
CA MET A 230 2.50 -0.78 -5.08
C MET A 230 3.93 -0.68 -4.55
N VAL A 231 4.43 -1.77 -3.96
CA VAL A 231 5.85 -1.92 -3.59
C VAL A 231 6.58 -2.54 -4.77
N ALA A 232 7.44 -1.77 -5.44
CA ALA A 232 8.12 -2.20 -6.67
C ALA A 232 8.93 -3.47 -6.45
N TYR A 233 8.67 -4.50 -7.25
CA TYR A 233 9.42 -5.75 -7.21
C TYR A 233 9.35 -6.47 -8.56
N LYS A 234 10.52 -6.86 -9.09
CA LYS A 234 10.63 -7.55 -10.39
C LYS A 234 11.06 -9.01 -10.28
N GLY A 235 11.49 -9.46 -9.11
CA GLY A 235 11.94 -10.84 -8.88
C GLY A 235 10.80 -11.87 -8.91
N ARG A 236 11.10 -13.13 -8.57
CA ARG A 236 10.12 -14.21 -8.54
C ARG A 236 9.41 -14.23 -7.20
N SER A 237 8.09 -14.12 -7.20
CA SER A 237 7.26 -14.29 -6.01
C SER A 237 5.82 -14.57 -6.42
N VAL A 238 5.17 -15.48 -5.67
CA VAL A 238 3.74 -15.81 -5.83
C VAL A 238 2.81 -14.64 -5.49
N ALA A 239 3.28 -13.68 -4.69
CA ALA A 239 2.51 -12.50 -4.31
C ALA A 239 2.65 -11.34 -5.31
N LYS A 240 3.59 -11.44 -6.26
CA LYS A 240 3.85 -10.38 -7.24
C LYS A 240 2.64 -10.19 -8.16
N GLN A 241 2.15 -8.95 -8.24
CA GLN A 241 1.05 -8.54 -9.10
C GLN A 241 1.54 -7.68 -10.27
N TYR A 242 0.76 -7.69 -11.35
CA TYR A 242 0.87 -6.74 -12.45
C TYR A 242 -0.37 -5.84 -12.49
N ILE A 243 -0.18 -4.53 -12.26
CA ILE A 243 -1.24 -3.51 -12.33
C ILE A 243 -0.89 -2.52 -13.46
N PRO A 244 -1.47 -2.66 -14.67
CA PRO A 244 -1.10 -1.85 -15.84
C PRO A 244 -1.33 -0.35 -15.66
N SER A 245 -2.33 0.01 -14.86
CA SER A 245 -2.82 1.37 -14.63
C SER A 245 -1.91 2.21 -13.72
N LYS A 246 -1.10 1.57 -12.87
CA LYS A 246 -0.22 2.25 -11.90
C LYS A 246 1.16 2.54 -12.50
N PRO A 247 1.87 3.61 -12.05
CA PRO A 247 3.24 3.89 -12.49
C PRO A 247 4.21 2.73 -12.23
N THR A 248 4.11 2.16 -11.02
CA THR A 248 4.81 0.92 -10.64
C THR A 248 3.95 -0.27 -11.02
N LYS A 249 4.13 -0.78 -12.23
CA LYS A 249 3.28 -1.86 -12.75
C LYS A 249 3.53 -3.22 -12.12
N TRP A 250 4.78 -3.51 -11.75
CA TRP A 250 5.20 -4.80 -11.19
C TRP A 250 5.60 -4.64 -9.73
N GLY A 251 4.98 -5.41 -8.84
CA GLY A 251 5.29 -5.33 -7.42
C GLY A 251 4.32 -6.08 -6.53
N PHE A 252 4.43 -5.84 -5.22
CA PHE A 252 3.45 -6.29 -4.25
C PHE A 252 2.33 -5.27 -4.14
N LYS A 253 1.09 -5.71 -4.31
CA LYS A 253 -0.11 -4.88 -4.06
C LYS A 253 -0.35 -4.84 -2.56
N VAL A 254 -0.48 -3.64 -2.00
CA VAL A 254 -0.73 -3.39 -0.58
C VAL A 254 -1.98 -2.53 -0.46
N TRP A 255 -2.98 -2.99 0.26
CA TRP A 255 -4.13 -2.15 0.64
C TRP A 255 -3.79 -1.37 1.90
N MET A 256 -4.13 -0.08 1.94
CA MET A 256 -3.75 0.80 3.03
C MET A 256 -4.94 1.64 3.48
N ARG A 257 -5.07 1.86 4.79
CA ARG A 257 -5.91 2.89 5.36
C ARG A 257 -5.07 4.05 5.86
N CYS A 258 -5.27 5.22 5.27
CA CYS A 258 -4.49 6.41 5.55
C CYS A 258 -5.36 7.57 6.04
N ASP A 259 -4.76 8.39 6.90
CA ASP A 259 -5.35 9.59 7.46
C ASP A 259 -5.39 10.72 6.43
N SER A 260 -6.56 11.27 6.12
CA SER A 260 -6.72 12.23 5.00
C SER A 260 -6.02 13.57 5.20
N LYS A 261 -5.67 13.93 6.44
CA LYS A 261 -5.06 15.23 6.76
C LYS A 261 -3.54 15.13 6.82
N SER A 262 -3.02 14.03 7.36
CA SER A 262 -1.59 13.85 7.61
C SER A 262 -0.90 12.90 6.64
N GLY A 263 -1.65 12.09 5.90
CA GLY A 263 -1.11 10.98 5.11
C GLY A 263 -0.60 9.80 5.95
N TYR A 264 -0.88 9.80 7.26
CA TYR A 264 -0.42 8.75 8.16
C TYR A 264 -1.10 7.42 7.86
N CYS A 265 -0.31 6.37 7.62
CA CYS A 265 -0.82 5.02 7.42
C CYS A 265 -1.16 4.37 8.77
N HIS A 266 -2.44 4.07 8.99
CA HIS A 266 -2.91 3.40 10.21
C HIS A 266 -2.88 1.88 10.11
N LYS A 267 -3.31 1.36 8.97
CA LYS A 267 -3.39 -0.08 8.72
C LYS A 267 -2.99 -0.37 7.29
N PHE A 268 -2.42 -1.53 7.06
CA PHE A 268 -2.20 -2.06 5.72
C PHE A 268 -2.38 -3.57 5.71
N ASP A 269 -2.62 -4.11 4.52
CA ASP A 269 -2.72 -5.54 4.28
C ASP A 269 -2.10 -5.88 2.91
N ILE A 270 -1.27 -6.92 2.86
CA ILE A 270 -0.55 -7.29 1.64
C ILE A 270 -1.37 -8.32 0.88
N TYR A 271 -1.67 -8.05 -0.38
CA TYR A 271 -2.45 -8.97 -1.20
C TYR A 271 -1.61 -10.17 -1.64
N MET A 272 -2.06 -11.37 -1.29
CA MET A 272 -1.36 -12.65 -1.54
C MET A 272 -2.00 -13.50 -2.65
N GLY A 273 -2.73 -12.86 -3.55
CA GLY A 273 -3.51 -13.52 -4.61
C GLY A 273 -4.87 -14.02 -4.13
N LYS A 274 -5.58 -14.75 -5.00
CA LYS A 274 -6.89 -15.33 -4.66
C LYS A 274 -6.75 -16.34 -3.53
N GLU A 275 -7.51 -16.15 -2.47
CA GLU A 275 -7.67 -17.16 -1.41
C GLU A 275 -8.71 -18.19 -1.87
N THR A 276 -8.33 -19.46 -1.92
CA THR A 276 -9.18 -20.57 -2.41
C THR A 276 -10.24 -21.02 -1.40
N ALA A 277 -10.22 -20.49 -0.17
CA ALA A 277 -10.92 -21.08 0.97
C ALA A 277 -11.98 -20.18 1.62
N VAL A 278 -12.24 -18.97 1.10
CA VAL A 278 -13.25 -18.11 1.71
C VAL A 278 -14.56 -18.26 0.95
N ASP A 279 -15.41 -19.17 1.44
CA ASP A 279 -16.85 -19.22 1.10
C ASP A 279 -17.55 -18.02 1.76
N SER A 280 -17.19 -16.83 1.30
CA SER A 280 -17.73 -15.56 1.78
C SER A 280 -18.77 -15.08 0.81
N THR A 281 -19.94 -14.74 1.33
CA THR A 281 -21.02 -14.06 0.60
C THR A 281 -20.67 -12.61 0.22
N LYS A 282 -19.57 -12.07 0.78
CA LYS A 282 -19.03 -10.74 0.52
C LYS A 282 -17.84 -10.84 -0.44
N GLY A 283 -17.75 -9.93 -1.39
CA GLY A 283 -16.63 -9.78 -2.33
C GLY A 283 -15.34 -9.32 -1.67
N LEU A 284 -14.23 -9.43 -2.41
CA LEU A 284 -12.89 -9.14 -1.87
C LEU A 284 -12.75 -7.70 -1.38
N GLY A 285 -13.24 -6.72 -2.16
CA GLY A 285 -13.15 -5.31 -1.79
C GLY A 285 -13.89 -5.01 -0.48
N HIS A 286 -15.08 -5.59 -0.29
CA HIS A 286 -15.86 -5.47 0.94
C HIS A 286 -15.07 -5.97 2.14
N ARG A 287 -14.56 -7.22 2.07
CA ARG A 287 -13.80 -7.83 3.18
C ARG A 287 -12.57 -7.03 3.56
N VAL A 288 -11.86 -6.49 2.57
CA VAL A 288 -10.68 -5.66 2.79
C VAL A 288 -11.05 -4.39 3.55
N VAL A 289 -12.11 -3.69 3.14
CA VAL A 289 -12.56 -2.48 3.84
C VAL A 289 -12.95 -2.79 5.29
N GLU A 290 -13.71 -3.85 5.54
CA GLU A 290 -14.09 -4.24 6.91
C GLU A 290 -12.86 -4.53 7.78
N LYS A 291 -11.91 -5.32 7.27
CA LYS A 291 -10.66 -5.65 7.98
C LYS A 291 -9.85 -4.38 8.32
N LEU A 292 -9.74 -3.46 7.37
CA LEU A 292 -9.01 -2.21 7.55
C LEU A 292 -9.77 -1.19 8.41
N ALA A 293 -11.08 -1.34 8.61
CA ALA A 293 -11.93 -0.41 9.35
C ALA A 293 -12.33 -0.88 10.75
N GLU A 294 -12.03 -2.12 11.14
CA GLU A 294 -12.47 -2.75 12.39
C GLU A 294 -12.27 -1.89 13.64
N ASP A 295 -11.13 -1.20 13.76
CA ASP A 295 -10.80 -0.35 14.92
C ASP A 295 -11.53 1.00 14.93
N LEU A 296 -12.31 1.31 13.89
CA LEU A 296 -13.11 2.54 13.76
C LEU A 296 -14.59 2.33 14.10
N HIS A 297 -15.00 1.11 14.43
CA HIS A 297 -16.40 0.79 14.72
C HIS A 297 -16.94 1.66 15.86
N HIS A 298 -18.16 2.19 15.65
CA HIS A 298 -18.92 3.01 16.59
C HIS A 298 -18.20 4.28 17.06
N LYS A 299 -17.31 4.81 16.21
CA LYS A 299 -16.57 6.06 16.47
C LYS A 299 -16.91 7.17 15.48
N ASN A 300 -17.83 6.93 14.54
CA ASN A 300 -18.35 7.90 13.58
C ASN A 300 -17.26 8.45 12.64
N HIS A 301 -16.29 7.60 12.27
CA HIS A 301 -15.33 7.94 11.22
C HIS A 301 -15.99 7.93 9.84
N HIS A 302 -15.41 8.70 8.93
CA HIS A 302 -15.82 8.80 7.53
C HIS A 302 -14.76 8.14 6.66
N LEU A 303 -15.12 7.03 6.00
CA LEU A 303 -14.27 6.30 5.07
C LEU A 303 -14.50 6.77 3.64
N TYR A 304 -13.40 6.95 2.92
CA TYR A 304 -13.39 7.28 1.51
C TYR A 304 -12.64 6.19 0.74
N PHE A 305 -13.21 5.73 -0.37
CA PHE A 305 -12.62 4.68 -1.19
C PHE A 305 -13.05 4.79 -2.65
N ASP A 306 -12.32 4.11 -3.53
CA ASP A 306 -12.54 4.17 -4.97
C ASP A 306 -13.64 3.18 -5.45
N SER A 307 -13.79 3.07 -6.77
CA SER A 307 -14.79 2.19 -7.39
C SER A 307 -14.48 0.69 -7.30
N TYR A 308 -13.23 0.33 -7.00
CA TYR A 308 -12.86 -1.07 -6.75
C TYR A 308 -13.51 -1.57 -5.46
N PHE A 309 -13.50 -0.76 -4.39
CA PHE A 309 -14.08 -1.14 -3.09
C PHE A 309 -15.58 -0.84 -2.97
N THR A 310 -16.08 0.20 -3.63
CA THR A 310 -17.45 0.70 -3.37
C THR A 310 -18.55 -0.27 -3.81
N SER A 311 -19.41 -0.65 -2.86
CA SER A 311 -20.67 -1.36 -3.10
C SER A 311 -21.75 -0.92 -2.11
N ILE A 312 -23.03 -1.12 -2.48
CA ILE A 312 -24.15 -0.77 -1.59
C ILE A 312 -24.17 -1.63 -0.32
N PRO A 313 -23.98 -2.97 -0.38
CA PRO A 313 -23.90 -3.79 0.84
C PRO A 313 -22.78 -3.35 1.78
N LEU A 314 -21.61 -2.97 1.26
CA LEU A 314 -20.53 -2.42 2.07
C LEU A 314 -20.97 -1.17 2.84
N LEU A 315 -21.63 -0.21 2.18
CA LEU A 315 -22.09 1.01 2.85
C LEU A 315 -23.14 0.71 3.94
N GLN A 316 -24.02 -0.28 3.74
CA GLN A 316 -24.99 -0.71 4.75
C GLN A 316 -24.28 -1.31 5.98
N ASP A 317 -23.28 -2.17 5.75
CA ASP A 317 -22.50 -2.79 6.83
C ASP A 317 -21.68 -1.74 7.58
N LEU A 318 -21.05 -0.79 6.89
CA LEU A 318 -20.35 0.32 7.52
C LEU A 318 -21.28 1.16 8.41
N LEU A 319 -22.46 1.53 7.89
CA LEU A 319 -23.48 2.26 8.64
C LEU A 319 -23.90 1.50 9.91
N SER A 320 -24.14 0.19 9.79
CA SER A 320 -24.50 -0.65 10.95
C SER A 320 -23.40 -0.69 12.03
N ASN A 321 -22.15 -0.47 11.63
CA ASN A 321 -20.98 -0.40 12.51
C ASN A 321 -20.63 1.03 12.92
N GLY A 322 -21.50 2.03 12.72
CA GLY A 322 -21.25 3.42 13.11
C GLY A 322 -20.07 4.04 12.35
N ILE A 323 -19.91 3.67 11.08
CA ILE A 323 -18.94 4.21 10.14
C ILE A 323 -19.70 4.75 8.94
N TYR A 324 -19.37 5.97 8.52
CA TYR A 324 -19.94 6.55 7.33
C TYR A 324 -19.00 6.34 6.14
N GLY A 325 -19.53 6.08 4.96
CA GLY A 325 -18.76 5.78 3.76
C GLY A 325 -19.07 6.73 2.61
N CYS A 326 -18.08 6.97 1.74
CA CYS A 326 -18.26 7.71 0.50
C CYS A 326 -17.30 7.18 -0.56
N GLY A 327 -17.80 6.91 -1.76
CA GLY A 327 -16.95 6.41 -2.82
C GLY A 327 -17.57 6.55 -4.19
N THR A 328 -16.69 6.54 -5.21
CA THR A 328 -17.14 6.42 -6.60
C THR A 328 -17.68 5.01 -6.82
N ILE A 329 -18.80 4.87 -7.54
CA ILE A 329 -19.42 3.57 -7.76
C ILE A 329 -19.57 3.29 -9.26
N ARG A 330 -19.26 2.05 -9.66
CA ARG A 330 -19.51 1.60 -11.03
C ARG A 330 -21.01 1.48 -11.25
N GLN A 331 -21.50 1.94 -12.39
CA GLN A 331 -22.94 1.98 -12.69
C GLN A 331 -23.58 0.58 -12.63
N ASN A 332 -22.84 -0.46 -12.96
CA ASN A 332 -23.35 -1.82 -13.02
C ASN A 332 -23.43 -2.51 -11.64
N ARG A 333 -22.98 -1.87 -10.56
CA ARG A 333 -23.06 -2.44 -9.20
C ARG A 333 -24.50 -2.74 -8.81
N LYS A 334 -24.69 -3.89 -8.16
CA LYS A 334 -25.98 -4.32 -7.60
C LYS A 334 -26.44 -3.31 -6.53
N GLY A 335 -27.73 -3.02 -6.52
CA GLY A 335 -28.35 -2.09 -5.57
C GLY A 335 -28.22 -0.60 -5.94
N PHE A 336 -27.36 -0.21 -6.90
CA PHE A 336 -27.28 1.18 -7.36
C PHE A 336 -28.55 1.56 -8.16
N PRO A 337 -29.11 2.78 -8.02
CA PRO A 337 -30.39 3.14 -8.63
C PRO A 337 -30.38 2.98 -10.15
N GLN A 338 -31.32 2.19 -10.66
CA GLN A 338 -31.34 1.83 -12.08
C GLN A 338 -31.69 3.04 -12.98
N ASP A 339 -32.48 3.97 -12.49
CA ASP A 339 -32.83 5.21 -13.19
C ASP A 339 -31.65 6.19 -13.26
N LEU A 340 -30.74 6.17 -12.28
CA LEU A 340 -29.47 6.89 -12.36
C LEU A 340 -28.51 6.30 -13.39
N LYS A 341 -28.55 4.99 -13.67
CA LYS A 341 -27.75 4.37 -14.75
C LYS A 341 -28.12 4.92 -16.13
N ASN A 342 -29.38 5.31 -16.30
CA ASN A 342 -29.93 5.89 -17.52
C ASN A 342 -30.18 7.40 -17.37
N ALA A 343 -29.38 8.09 -16.53
CA ALA A 343 -29.57 9.50 -16.26
C ALA A 343 -29.67 10.32 -17.58
N PRO A 344 -30.60 11.30 -17.65
CA PRO A 344 -30.78 12.11 -18.85
C PRO A 344 -29.49 12.84 -19.23
N ARG A 345 -29.37 13.26 -20.50
CA ARG A 345 -28.23 14.08 -20.92
C ARG A 345 -28.19 15.37 -20.09
N MET A 346 -27.22 15.43 -19.20
CA MET A 346 -26.96 16.56 -18.32
C MET A 346 -25.88 17.48 -18.92
N GLN A 347 -25.96 18.76 -18.59
CA GLN A 347 -24.86 19.71 -18.83
C GLN A 347 -23.78 19.53 -17.76
N THR A 348 -22.54 19.85 -18.08
CA THR A 348 -21.43 19.84 -17.10
C THR A 348 -21.80 20.71 -15.89
N GLY A 349 -21.60 20.18 -14.68
CA GLY A 349 -21.98 20.79 -13.41
C GLY A 349 -23.35 20.33 -12.89
N GLN A 350 -24.23 19.77 -13.72
CA GLN A 350 -25.52 19.25 -13.27
C GLN A 350 -25.40 17.88 -12.61
N PHE A 351 -26.41 17.52 -11.83
CA PHE A 351 -26.49 16.22 -11.19
C PHE A 351 -27.93 15.72 -11.03
N VAL A 352 -28.07 14.42 -10.80
CA VAL A 352 -29.30 13.78 -10.32
C VAL A 352 -28.94 12.96 -9.08
N ARG A 353 -29.82 12.99 -8.07
CA ARG A 353 -29.66 12.19 -6.85
C ARG A 353 -30.85 11.29 -6.59
N ARG A 354 -30.60 10.21 -5.85
CA ARG A 354 -31.59 9.37 -5.19
C ARG A 354 -31.14 9.08 -3.78
N GLN A 355 -32.09 8.92 -2.87
CA GLN A 355 -31.81 8.53 -1.49
C GLN A 355 -32.50 7.20 -1.19
N THR A 356 -31.85 6.33 -0.44
CA THR A 356 -32.47 5.17 0.23
C THR A 356 -31.98 5.18 1.67
N ASP A 357 -32.89 5.12 2.63
CA ASP A 357 -32.55 5.23 4.06
C ASP A 357 -31.59 6.40 4.33
N ASN A 358 -30.44 6.11 4.96
CA ASN A 358 -29.37 7.07 5.26
C ASN A 358 -28.24 7.08 4.21
N MET A 359 -28.55 6.72 2.96
CA MET A 359 -27.60 6.70 1.84
C MET A 359 -28.10 7.52 0.65
N VAL A 360 -27.20 8.22 -0.01
CA VAL A 360 -27.47 9.02 -1.21
C VAL A 360 -26.61 8.53 -2.35
N GLY A 361 -27.25 8.19 -3.47
CA GLY A 361 -26.62 7.96 -4.76
C GLY A 361 -26.72 9.21 -5.62
N VAL A 362 -25.61 9.62 -6.22
CA VAL A 362 -25.52 10.81 -7.08
C VAL A 362 -24.88 10.44 -8.40
N VAL A 363 -25.42 10.96 -9.48
CA VAL A 363 -24.74 11.05 -10.78
C VAL A 363 -24.48 12.51 -11.07
N TRP A 364 -23.21 12.88 -11.09
CA TRP A 364 -22.75 14.23 -11.42
C TRP A 364 -22.11 14.23 -12.80
N MET A 365 -22.43 15.24 -13.61
CA MET A 365 -21.89 15.38 -14.96
C MET A 365 -20.66 16.29 -14.95
N ASP A 366 -19.47 15.72 -15.15
CA ASP A 366 -18.26 16.48 -15.48
C ASP A 366 -18.02 16.47 -17.01
N LYS A 367 -16.80 16.17 -17.48
CA LYS A 367 -16.54 15.77 -18.87
C LYS A 367 -17.20 14.43 -19.22
N LYS A 368 -17.39 13.58 -18.19
CA LYS A 368 -18.07 12.29 -18.22
C LYS A 368 -18.92 12.16 -16.96
N PRO A 369 -19.98 11.34 -16.96
CA PRO A 369 -20.76 11.08 -15.75
C PRO A 369 -19.89 10.39 -14.69
N VAL A 370 -19.98 10.88 -13.47
CA VAL A 370 -19.36 10.32 -12.27
C VAL A 370 -20.47 9.90 -11.33
N ASN A 371 -20.47 8.63 -10.93
CA ASN A 371 -21.44 8.12 -9.97
C ASN A 371 -20.76 7.98 -8.61
N VAL A 372 -21.46 8.46 -7.58
CA VAL A 372 -21.01 8.45 -6.20
C VAL A 372 -22.13 7.89 -5.34
N VAL A 373 -21.76 7.14 -4.32
CA VAL A 373 -22.67 6.82 -3.22
C VAL A 373 -22.03 7.26 -1.91
N ALA A 374 -22.83 7.81 -1.01
CA ALA A 374 -22.38 8.25 0.28
C ALA A 374 -23.44 8.01 1.36
N SER A 375 -22.98 7.80 2.58
CA SER A 375 -23.77 7.83 3.81
C SER A 375 -23.32 8.92 4.77
N ASN A 376 -22.26 9.66 4.42
CA ASN A 376 -21.53 10.52 5.34
C ASN A 376 -21.82 12.01 5.20
N GLU A 377 -22.48 12.42 4.11
CA GLU A 377 -22.80 13.81 3.82
C GLU A 377 -24.12 13.89 3.05
N SER A 378 -24.91 14.90 3.39
CA SER A 378 -25.81 15.53 2.43
C SER A 378 -24.93 16.08 1.31
N LEU A 379 -24.72 15.34 0.22
CA LEU A 379 -23.78 15.68 -0.88
C LEU A 379 -24.04 17.04 -1.58
N ILE A 380 -24.93 17.90 -1.05
CA ILE A 380 -25.42 19.15 -1.61
C ILE A 380 -25.49 20.21 -0.51
N GLU A 381 -24.77 21.32 -0.70
CA GLU A 381 -25.08 22.58 -0.02
C GLU A 381 -26.05 23.39 -0.89
N VAL A 382 -27.18 23.78 -0.29
CA VAL A 382 -28.12 24.72 -0.90
C VAL A 382 -27.66 26.13 -0.55
N THR A 383 -27.06 26.85 -1.49
CA THR A 383 -26.75 28.27 -1.29
C THR A 383 -27.85 29.14 -1.90
N THR A 384 -28.55 29.88 -1.04
CA THR A 384 -29.47 30.94 -1.48
C THR A 384 -28.67 32.19 -1.83
N SER A 385 -28.61 32.55 -3.12
CA SER A 385 -28.09 33.85 -3.53
C SER A 385 -29.13 34.96 -3.24
N SER A 386 -28.68 36.22 -3.13
CA SER A 386 -29.56 37.38 -2.89
C SER A 386 -30.50 37.71 -4.06
N SER A 387 -30.31 37.06 -5.22
CA SER A 387 -31.29 36.89 -6.28
C SER A 387 -32.03 35.57 -6.07
N SER A 388 -33.33 35.50 -6.36
CA SER A 388 -34.28 34.40 -6.12
C SER A 388 -33.93 33.00 -6.71
N THR A 389 -32.68 32.76 -7.08
CA THR A 389 -32.13 31.52 -7.62
C THR A 389 -31.46 30.74 -6.50
N VAL A 390 -31.99 29.56 -6.22
CA VAL A 390 -31.35 28.54 -5.39
C VAL A 390 -30.31 27.84 -6.26
N ASN A 391 -29.03 27.93 -5.87
CA ASN A 391 -27.97 27.17 -6.52
C ASN A 391 -27.62 25.99 -5.62
N GLU A 392 -27.87 24.77 -6.10
CA GLU A 392 -27.39 23.55 -5.46
C GLU A 392 -25.96 23.30 -5.92
N THR A 393 -25.01 23.27 -4.98
CA THR A 393 -23.61 22.94 -5.28
C THR A 393 -23.29 21.59 -4.65
N ILE A 394 -22.74 20.67 -5.44
CA ILE A 394 -22.21 19.42 -4.91
C ILE A 394 -20.82 19.67 -4.33
N HIS A 395 -20.64 19.30 -3.07
CA HIS A 395 -19.34 19.11 -2.46
C HIS A 395 -19.13 17.62 -2.27
N ILE A 396 -18.31 17.00 -3.12
CA ILE A 396 -17.77 15.67 -2.85
C ILE A 396 -16.32 15.88 -2.44
N ASN A 397 -15.98 15.55 -1.19
CA ASN A 397 -14.62 15.67 -0.69
C ASN A 397 -13.74 14.53 -1.23
N PHE A 398 -13.41 14.60 -2.52
CA PHE A 398 -12.46 13.69 -3.18
C PHE A 398 -11.01 13.87 -2.69
N GLY A 399 -10.72 14.93 -1.93
CA GLY A 399 -9.37 15.21 -1.42
C GLY A 399 -8.84 14.11 -0.50
N ALA A 400 -9.73 13.36 0.15
CA ALA A 400 -9.35 12.20 0.94
C ALA A 400 -8.96 10.98 0.08
N ILE A 401 -9.40 10.87 -1.18
CA ILE A 401 -9.18 9.68 -2.01
C ILE A 401 -7.77 9.63 -2.62
N ASN A 402 -7.09 10.78 -2.72
CA ASN A 402 -5.78 10.89 -3.39
C ASN A 402 -4.61 10.98 -2.38
N ILE A 403 -4.44 9.98 -1.51
CA ILE A 403 -3.26 9.88 -0.62
C ILE A 403 -2.17 9.03 -1.26
#